data_AF-B0CAD3-F1
#
_entry.id   AF-B0CAD3-F1
#
_cell.length_a   1.000
_cell.length_b   1.000
_cell.length_c   1.000
_cell.angle_alpha   90.00
_cell.angle_beta   90.00
_cell.angle_gamma   90.00
#
_symmetry.space_group_name_H-M   'P 1'
#
loop_
_entity.id
_entity.type
_entity.pdbx_description
1 polymer ?
#
loop_
_entity_poly.entity_id
_entity_poly.type
_entity_poly.pdbx_seq_one_letter_code
_entity_poly.pdbx_strand_id
1 'polypeptide(L)'
;MANLLPLPGISNYTIAVLTPQTFDETAQAVDALKAGTVILLNFASLGTELAQRFADFAAGSTCAISGHQQQLGHQLYLFTPPTVDIITQLKTC
;
A
#
# COMPACT_ATOMS: atom_id res chain seq x y z
N MET A 1 21.05 -11.55 33.74
CA MET A 1 20.05 -10.47 33.67
C MET A 1 20.26 -9.76 32.34
N ALA A 2 19.45 -10.05 31.33
CA ALA A 2 19.59 -9.47 30.00
C ALA A 2 18.87 -8.12 29.95
N ASN A 3 19.62 -7.03 30.10
CA ASN A 3 19.09 -5.68 29.94
C ASN A 3 19.13 -5.32 28.45
N LEU A 4 18.10 -5.73 27.72
CA LEU A 4 17.89 -5.26 26.35
C LEU A 4 17.12 -3.94 26.41
N LEU A 5 17.82 -2.84 26.14
CA LEU A 5 17.18 -1.56 25.86
C LEU A 5 16.48 -1.66 24.50
N PRO A 6 15.17 -1.40 24.39
CA PRO A 6 14.52 -1.31 23.08
C PRO A 6 15.15 -0.15 22.31
N LEU A 7 15.75 -0.45 21.16
CA LEU A 7 16.32 0.56 20.27
C LEU A 7 15.18 1.38 19.66
N PRO A 8 15.04 2.69 19.97
CA PRO A 8 14.10 3.54 19.28
C PRO A 8 14.69 3.82 17.90
N GLY A 9 14.26 3.07 16.89
CA GLY A 9 14.81 3.24 15.54
C GLY A 9 14.48 2.14 14.54
N ILE A 10 13.97 0.98 14.97
CA ILE A 10 13.44 -0.02 14.02
C ILE A 10 11.97 0.32 13.78
N SER A 11 11.71 1.26 12.89
CA SER A 11 10.39 1.43 12.28
C SER A 11 10.09 0.15 11.49
N ASN A 12 9.35 -0.79 12.08
CA ASN A 12 8.92 -1.99 11.37
C ASN A 12 7.88 -1.58 10.32
N TYR A 13 8.32 -1.32 9.09
CA TYR A 13 7.42 -1.11 7.97
C TYR A 13 6.69 -2.42 7.69
N THR A 14 5.37 -2.42 7.93
CA THR A 14 4.53 -3.56 7.60
C THR A 14 3.98 -3.35 6.21
N ILE A 15 4.14 -4.36 5.36
CA ILE A 15 3.59 -4.39 4.01
C ILE A 15 2.49 -5.44 3.99
N ALA A 16 1.26 -5.02 3.70
CA ALA A 16 0.12 -5.90 3.54
C ALA A 16 -0.13 -6.15 2.04
N VAL A 17 -0.20 -7.41 1.64
CA VAL A 17 -0.52 -7.80 0.26
C VAL A 17 -1.93 -8.38 0.24
N LEU A 18 -2.84 -7.77 -0.52
CA LEU A 18 -4.23 -8.17 -0.60
C LEU A 18 -4.68 -8.36 -2.05
N THR A 19 -5.59 -9.31 -2.25
CA THR A 19 -6.30 -9.53 -3.50
C THR A 19 -7.80 -9.31 -3.24
N PRO A 20 -8.23 -8.04 -3.06
CA PRO A 20 -9.60 -7.74 -2.66
C PRO A 20 -10.57 -8.17 -3.76
N GLN A 21 -11.66 -8.83 -3.37
CA GLN A 21 -12.76 -9.20 -4.26
C GLN A 21 -13.95 -8.25 -4.10
N THR A 22 -14.00 -7.55 -2.97
CA THR A 22 -15.09 -6.66 -2.59
C THR A 22 -14.61 -5.25 -2.28
N PHE A 23 -15.56 -4.32 -2.30
CA PHE A 23 -15.28 -2.92 -1.94
C PHE A 23 -14.89 -2.78 -0.46
N ASP A 24 -15.48 -3.59 0.43
CA ASP A 24 -15.19 -3.57 1.86
C ASP A 24 -13.73 -3.90 2.15
N GLU A 25 -13.18 -4.94 1.51
CA GLU A 25 -11.76 -5.30 1.63
C GLU A 25 -10.83 -4.17 1.13
N THR A 26 -11.24 -3.48 0.07
CA THR A 26 -10.49 -2.32 -0.45
C THR A 26 -10.54 -1.15 0.54
N ALA A 27 -11.68 -0.93 1.20
CA ALA A 27 -11.82 0.08 2.25
C ALA A 27 -10.98 -0.25 3.49
N GLN A 28 -10.99 -1.52 3.93
CA GLN A 28 -10.14 -1.98 5.03
C GLN A 28 -8.66 -1.81 4.72
N ALA A 29 -8.24 -2.08 3.48
CA ALA A 29 -6.90 -1.75 3.03
C ALA A 29 -6.63 -0.24 3.18
N VAL A 30 -7.46 0.63 2.62
CA VAL A 30 -7.30 2.08 2.77
C VAL A 30 -7.20 2.53 4.25
N ASP A 31 -7.94 1.91 5.16
CA ASP A 31 -7.83 2.21 6.59
C ASP A 31 -6.50 1.74 7.21
N ALA A 32 -5.98 0.58 6.79
CA ALA A 32 -4.63 0.16 7.16
C ALA A 32 -3.55 1.12 6.62
N LEU A 33 -3.80 1.74 5.45
CA LEU A 33 -2.89 2.72 4.86
C LEU A 33 -2.82 3.97 5.72
N LYS A 34 -3.97 4.44 6.21
CA LYS A 34 -4.06 5.54 7.19
C LYS A 34 -3.32 5.24 8.49
N ALA A 35 -3.27 3.97 8.91
CA ALA A 35 -2.53 3.54 10.08
C ALA A 35 -1.00 3.47 9.86
N GLY A 36 -0.51 3.79 8.64
CA GLY A 36 0.91 3.79 8.30
C GLY A 36 1.42 2.46 7.72
N THR A 37 0.51 1.57 7.31
CA THR A 37 0.87 0.30 6.67
C THR A 37 0.97 0.49 5.16
N VAL A 38 2.02 -0.04 4.53
CA VAL A 38 2.14 -0.06 3.07
C VAL A 38 1.28 -1.17 2.50
N ILE A 39 0.61 -0.94 1.36
CA ILE A 39 -0.38 -1.89 0.85
C ILE A 39 -0.18 -2.17 -0.61
N LEU A 40 -0.09 -3.45 -0.94
CA LEU A 40 -0.06 -3.95 -2.30
C LEU A 40 -1.42 -4.57 -2.64
N LEU A 41 -2.14 -3.94 -3.56
CA LEU A 41 -3.44 -4.41 -4.03
C LEU A 41 -3.32 -5.05 -5.39
N ASN A 42 -3.69 -6.32 -5.47
CA ASN A 42 -3.80 -7.09 -6.69
C ASN A 42 -5.26 -7.24 -7.10
N PHE A 43 -5.64 -6.61 -8.21
CA PHE A 43 -6.98 -6.69 -8.79
C PHE A 43 -7.05 -7.62 -10.02
N ALA A 44 -6.03 -8.47 -10.26
CA ALA A 44 -6.01 -9.36 -11.42
C ALA A 44 -7.18 -10.36 -11.48
N SER A 45 -7.85 -10.61 -10.36
CA SER A 45 -9.04 -11.46 -10.29
C SER A 45 -10.36 -10.70 -10.55
N LEU A 46 -10.30 -9.36 -10.65
CA LEU A 46 -11.47 -8.51 -10.92
C LEU A 46 -11.56 -8.18 -12.41
N GLY A 47 -12.79 -8.01 -12.90
CA GLY A 47 -13.00 -7.43 -14.23
C GLY A 47 -12.46 -6.01 -14.32
N THR A 48 -11.99 -5.62 -15.50
CA THR A 48 -11.30 -4.34 -15.76
C THR A 48 -12.07 -3.13 -15.20
N GLU A 49 -13.39 -3.10 -15.39
CA GLU A 49 -14.24 -1.99 -14.93
C GLU A 49 -14.25 -1.88 -13.39
N LEU A 50 -14.35 -3.01 -12.68
CA LEU A 50 -14.37 -3.03 -11.22
C LEU A 50 -12.97 -2.74 -10.65
N ALA A 51 -11.93 -3.28 -11.26
CA ALA A 51 -10.54 -3.01 -10.88
C ALA A 51 -10.20 -1.52 -11.00
N GLN A 52 -10.65 -0.85 -12.08
CA GLN A 52 -10.47 0.60 -12.21
C GLN A 52 -11.19 1.36 -11.12
N ARG A 53 -12.45 1.03 -10.83
CA ARG A 53 -13.22 1.69 -9.75
C ARG A 53 -12.55 1.56 -8.38
N PHE A 54 -12.00 0.39 -8.07
CA PHE A 54 -11.29 0.17 -6.81
C PHE A 54 -9.94 0.87 -6.77
N ALA A 55 -9.21 0.87 -7.88
CA ALA A 55 -7.97 1.63 -8.01
C ALA A 55 -8.21 3.13 -7.84
N ASP A 56 -9.24 3.70 -8.48
CA ASP A 56 -9.63 5.10 -8.35
C ASP A 56 -10.03 5.46 -6.91
N PHE A 57 -10.76 4.56 -6.25
CA PHE A 57 -11.13 4.74 -4.84
C PHE A 57 -9.90 4.74 -3.91
N ALA A 58 -9.00 3.78 -4.09
CA ALA A 58 -7.77 3.68 -3.31
C ALA A 58 -6.83 4.87 -3.61
N ALA A 59 -6.73 5.29 -4.87
CA ALA A 59 -5.96 6.45 -5.30
C ALA A 59 -6.51 7.76 -4.70
N GLY A 60 -7.82 7.96 -4.75
CA GLY A 60 -8.48 9.12 -4.14
C GLY A 60 -8.25 9.17 -2.63
N SER A 61 -8.34 8.03 -1.96
CA SER A 61 -8.08 7.93 -0.52
C SER A 61 -6.61 8.18 -0.17
N THR A 62 -5.69 7.65 -0.98
CA THR A 62 -4.24 7.84 -0.81
C THR A 62 -3.86 9.31 -1.03
N CYS A 63 -4.45 9.96 -2.05
CA CYS A 63 -4.27 11.39 -2.31
C CYS A 63 -4.75 12.24 -1.11
N ALA A 64 -5.89 11.88 -0.51
CA ALA A 64 -6.44 12.60 0.64
C ALA A 64 -5.51 12.58 1.87
N ILE A 65 -4.70 11.53 2.04
CA ILE A 65 -3.73 11.41 3.14
C ILE A 65 -2.31 11.83 2.73
N SER A 66 -2.14 12.43 1.54
CA SER A 66 -0.83 12.78 0.97
C SER A 66 0.13 11.58 0.86
N GLY A 67 -0.41 10.38 0.69
CA GLY A 67 0.38 9.18 0.41
C GLY A 67 0.83 9.11 -1.04
N HIS A 68 1.61 8.09 -1.36
CA HIS A 68 2.05 7.82 -2.73
C HIS A 68 1.44 6.52 -3.26
N GLN A 69 1.14 6.51 -4.56
CA GLN A 69 0.71 5.32 -5.27
C GLN A 69 1.67 5.01 -6.42
N GLN A 70 1.85 3.73 -6.72
CA GLN A 70 2.65 3.27 -7.84
C GLN A 70 2.01 2.05 -8.49
N GLN A 71 1.85 2.09 -9.82
CA GLN A 71 1.41 0.91 -10.56
C GLN A 71 2.62 0.03 -10.84
N LEU A 72 2.57 -1.22 -10.37
CA LEU A 72 3.66 -2.19 -10.55
C LEU A 72 3.45 -3.12 -11.75
N GLY A 73 2.21 -3.24 -12.23
CA GLY A 73 1.87 -4.12 -13.35
C GLY A 73 0.40 -4.02 -13.77
N HIS A 74 -0.06 -5.02 -14.52
CA HIS A 74 -1.47 -5.09 -14.92
C HIS A 74 -2.34 -5.34 -13.69
N GLN A 75 -3.22 -4.38 -13.36
CA GLN A 75 -4.11 -4.47 -12.19
C GLN A 75 -3.39 -4.65 -10.84
N LEU A 76 -2.11 -4.30 -10.73
CA LEU A 76 -1.31 -4.40 -9.51
C LEU A 76 -0.80 -3.02 -9.08
N TYR A 77 -1.18 -2.60 -7.88
CA TYR A 77 -0.94 -1.25 -7.36
C TYR A 77 -0.35 -1.29 -5.96
N LEU A 78 0.67 -0.47 -5.74
CA LEU A 78 1.29 -0.22 -4.44
C LEU A 78 0.82 1.13 -3.91
N PHE A 79 0.32 1.16 -2.69
CA PHE A 79 -0.07 2.36 -1.96
C PHE A 79 0.78 2.49 -0.70
N THR A 80 1.29 3.69 -0.45
CA THR A 80 2.20 3.98 0.65
C THR A 80 1.76 5.24 1.40
N PRO A 81 1.92 5.27 2.73
CA PRO A 81 1.74 6.50 3.50
C PRO A 81 2.85 7.51 3.17
N PRO A 82 2.68 8.80 3.52
CA PRO A 82 3.69 9.85 3.27
C PRO A 82 5.05 9.61 3.95
N THR A 83 5.13 8.65 4.88
CA THR A 83 6.35 8.30 5.63
C THR A 83 7.25 7.30 4.90
N VAL A 84 6.85 6.85 3.70
CA VAL A 84 7.55 5.82 2.93
C VAL A 84 7.84 6.32 1.53
N ASP A 85 9.13 6.33 1.16
CA ASP A 85 9.58 6.63 -0.19
C ASP A 85 9.57 5.37 -1.08
N ILE A 86 9.11 5.53 -2.32
CA ILE A 86 9.12 4.48 -3.34
C ILE A 86 10.25 4.74 -4.34
N ILE A 87 11.16 3.78 -4.51
CA ILE A 87 12.24 3.82 -5.51
C ILE A 87 12.00 2.71 -6.54
N THR A 88 11.62 3.05 -7.77
CA THR A 88 11.28 2.07 -8.83
C THR A 88 12.40 1.78 -9.84
N GLN A 89 13.61 2.32 -9.64
CA GLN A 89 14.77 2.04 -10.48
C GLN A 89 16.04 2.07 -9.60
N LEU A 90 16.56 0.90 -9.21
CA LEU A 90 17.97 0.79 -8.84
C LEU A 90 18.75 0.84 -10.14
N LYS A 91 19.19 2.05 -10.56
CA LYS A 91 20.19 2.17 -11.63
C LYS A 91 21.41 1.38 -11.16
N THR A 92 21.58 0.19 -11.70
CA THR A 92 22.84 -0.54 -11.57
C THR A 92 23.80 0.20 -12.48
N CYS A 93 24.86 0.75 -11.88
CA CYS A 93 25.91 1.48 -12.58
C CYS A 93 26.55 0.63 -13.68
#